data_AF-A0A1Q5FVH8-F1
#
_entry.id   AF-A0A1Q5FVH8-F1
#
_cell.length_a   1.000
_cell.length_b   1.000
_cell.length_c   1.000
_cell.angle_alpha   90.00
_cell.angle_beta   90.00
_cell.angle_gamma   90.00
#
_symmetry.space_group_name_H-M   'P 1'
#
loop_
_entity.id
_entity.type
_entity.pdbx_description
1 polymer ?
#
loop_
_entity_poly.entity_id
_entity_poly.type
_entity_poly.pdbx_seq_one_letter_code
_entity_poly.pdbx_strand_id
1 'polypeptide(L)'
;MTEPTLTLFSADLLSKWGFNDGDDPESWLDWCDERGIDYNVVDFPWAAIVRQHLIPVIEQDITVVDIETIHNPIRAETVNGADVSEGWYGRVEVPTLTPDRVDVPMGEVLRLALSEAGLTDPPRSGAATP
;
A
#
# COMPACT_ATOMS: atom_id res chain seq x y z
N MET A 1 -23.75 -1.91 5.41
CA MET A 1 -22.47 -1.85 6.12
C MET A 1 -21.68 -0.71 5.52
N THR A 2 -21.02 0.12 6.32
CA THR A 2 -20.11 1.15 5.80
C THR A 2 -18.95 0.45 5.10
N GLU A 3 -18.47 1.01 4.01
CA GLU A 3 -17.29 0.49 3.32
C GLU A 3 -16.06 0.54 4.26
N PRO A 4 -15.29 -0.55 4.40
CA PRO A 4 -14.07 -0.53 5.20
C PRO A 4 -12.99 0.33 4.53
N THR A 5 -12.03 0.77 5.33
CA THR A 5 -10.90 1.57 4.89
C THR A 5 -9.59 0.86 5.21
N LEU A 6 -8.60 1.03 4.32
CA LEU A 6 -7.21 0.74 4.59
C LEU A 6 -6.55 1.96 5.22
N THR A 7 -5.97 1.80 6.41
CA THR A 7 -5.18 2.86 7.05
C THR A 7 -3.72 2.72 6.67
N LEU A 8 -3.16 3.76 6.07
CA LEU A 8 -1.74 3.88 5.71
C LEU A 8 -1.05 4.75 6.76
N PHE A 9 -0.08 4.20 7.49
CA PHE A 9 0.71 4.99 8.43
C PHE A 9 1.93 5.57 7.72
N SER A 10 2.18 6.86 7.87
CA SER A 10 3.34 7.51 7.23
C SER A 10 4.67 6.92 7.72
N ALA A 11 4.73 6.48 8.98
CA ALA A 11 5.90 5.83 9.56
C ALA A 11 6.31 4.54 8.84
N ASP A 12 5.40 3.88 8.11
CA ASP A 12 5.70 2.65 7.38
C ASP A 12 6.68 2.87 6.24
N LEU A 13 6.70 4.08 5.63
CA LEU A 13 7.70 4.46 4.63
C LEU A 13 9.14 4.43 5.17
N LEU A 14 9.30 4.54 6.48
CA LEU A 14 10.58 4.61 7.18
C LEU A 14 10.95 3.29 7.85
N SER A 15 10.21 2.21 7.58
CA SER A 15 10.38 0.89 8.19
C SER A 15 10.65 -0.19 7.15
N LYS A 16 11.61 -1.08 7.45
CA LYS A 16 11.80 -2.31 6.66
C LYS A 16 10.51 -3.14 6.57
N TRP A 17 9.74 -3.17 7.66
CA TRP A 17 8.57 -4.02 7.88
C TRP A 17 7.24 -3.23 7.81
N GLY A 18 7.26 -2.02 7.24
CA GLY A 18 6.07 -1.19 7.07
C GLY A 18 5.07 -1.80 6.09
N PHE A 19 3.82 -1.29 6.08
CA PHE A 19 2.75 -1.70 5.17
C PHE A 19 2.49 -3.21 5.20
N ASN A 20 2.25 -3.74 6.41
CA ASN A 20 2.01 -5.17 6.63
C ASN A 20 3.16 -6.06 6.10
N ASP A 21 4.39 -5.56 6.15
CA ASP A 21 5.56 -6.20 5.55
C ASP A 21 5.41 -6.51 4.04
N GLY A 22 4.56 -5.77 3.33
CA GLY A 22 4.23 -6.04 1.93
C GLY A 22 3.20 -7.15 1.71
N ASP A 23 2.78 -7.86 2.75
CA ASP A 23 1.71 -8.86 2.63
C ASP A 23 0.34 -8.18 2.42
N ASP A 24 -0.56 -8.90 1.76
CA ASP A 24 -1.95 -8.50 1.59
C ASP A 24 -2.64 -8.34 2.97
N PRO A 25 -3.31 -7.21 3.24
CA PRO A 25 -4.06 -7.04 4.48
C PRO A 25 -5.20 -8.05 4.60
N GLU A 26 -5.40 -8.66 5.78
CA GLU A 26 -6.52 -9.58 6.04
C GLU A 26 -7.88 -8.93 5.72
N SER A 27 -8.03 -7.63 6.02
CA SER A 27 -9.24 -6.86 5.71
C SER A 27 -9.51 -6.70 4.22
N TRP A 28 -8.48 -6.77 3.37
CA TRP A 28 -8.64 -6.81 1.91
C TRP A 28 -9.14 -8.17 1.44
N LEU A 29 -8.55 -9.24 1.96
CA LEU A 29 -8.92 -10.62 1.63
C LEU A 29 -10.39 -10.89 2.00
N ASP A 30 -10.77 -10.55 3.24
CA ASP A 30 -12.15 -10.67 3.73
C ASP A 30 -13.13 -9.87 2.86
N TRP A 31 -12.77 -8.63 2.50
CA TRP A 31 -13.62 -7.77 1.70
C TRP A 31 -13.83 -8.28 0.27
N CYS A 32 -12.79 -8.86 -0.33
CA CYS A 32 -12.85 -9.50 -1.63
C CYS A 32 -13.71 -10.76 -1.60
N ASP A 33 -13.53 -11.63 -0.60
CA ASP A 33 -14.31 -12.85 -0.41
C ASP A 33 -15.81 -12.55 -0.26
N GLU A 34 -16.17 -11.57 0.57
CA GLU A 34 -17.56 -11.12 0.73
C GLU A 34 -18.22 -10.65 -0.59
N ARG A 35 -17.42 -10.24 -1.57
CA ARG A 35 -17.87 -9.71 -2.87
C ARG A 35 -17.65 -10.69 -4.02
N GLY A 36 -17.13 -11.88 -3.73
CA GLY A 36 -16.77 -12.88 -4.74
C GLY A 36 -15.75 -12.35 -5.73
N ILE A 37 -14.78 -11.55 -5.27
CA ILE A 37 -13.65 -11.08 -6.08
C ILE A 37 -12.50 -12.07 -5.90
N ASP A 38 -11.91 -12.53 -7.00
CA ASP A 38 -10.76 -13.44 -6.95
C ASP A 38 -9.47 -12.65 -6.75
N TYR A 39 -9.07 -12.48 -5.49
CA TYR A 39 -7.84 -11.79 -5.11
C TYR A 39 -6.57 -12.53 -5.55
N ASN A 40 -6.63 -13.79 -6.01
CA ASN A 40 -5.45 -14.48 -6.54
C ASN A 40 -5.08 -14.03 -7.96
N VAL A 41 -5.97 -13.28 -8.61
CA VAL A 41 -5.78 -12.76 -9.98
C VAL A 41 -5.38 -11.27 -9.96
N VAL A 42 -5.51 -10.61 -8.80
CA VAL A 42 -5.22 -9.18 -8.65
C VAL A 42 -4.38 -8.98 -7.39
N ASP A 43 -3.10 -8.69 -7.60
CA ASP A 43 -2.17 -8.40 -6.50
C ASP A 43 -2.57 -7.13 -5.74
N PHE A 44 -2.23 -7.06 -4.46
CA PHE A 44 -2.50 -5.88 -3.65
C PHE A 44 -1.58 -4.71 -4.05
N PRO A 45 -2.12 -3.52 -4.39
CA PRO A 45 -1.38 -2.48 -5.10
C PRO A 45 -0.66 -1.52 -4.14
N TRP A 46 0.19 -2.03 -3.24
CA TRP A 46 0.86 -1.24 -2.20
C TRP A 46 1.54 0.01 -2.74
N ALA A 47 2.38 -0.13 -3.77
CA ALA A 47 3.13 0.97 -4.34
C ALA A 47 2.21 2.04 -4.94
N ALA A 48 1.18 1.65 -5.70
CA ALA A 48 0.23 2.59 -6.27
C ALA A 48 -0.60 3.31 -5.20
N ILE A 49 -1.09 2.61 -4.18
CA ILE A 49 -1.86 3.22 -3.09
C ILE A 49 -1.02 4.27 -2.36
N VAL A 50 0.21 3.91 -1.98
CA VAL A 50 1.13 4.81 -1.27
C VAL A 50 1.42 6.05 -2.12
N ARG A 51 1.70 5.87 -3.42
CA ARG A 51 2.01 6.98 -4.33
C ARG A 51 0.84 7.91 -4.60
N GLN A 52 -0.39 7.37 -4.68
CA GLN A 52 -1.57 8.16 -5.04
C GLN A 52 -2.28 8.78 -3.82
N HIS A 53 -2.17 8.16 -2.64
CA HIS A 53 -2.95 8.57 -1.47
C HIS A 53 -2.11 9.05 -0.29
N LEU A 54 -0.93 8.46 -0.05
CA LEU A 54 -0.11 8.81 1.10
C LEU A 54 0.90 9.92 0.77
N ILE A 55 1.76 9.71 -0.24
CA ILE A 55 2.82 10.66 -0.60
C ILE A 55 2.28 12.07 -0.88
N PRO A 56 1.19 12.26 -1.65
CA PRO A 56 0.75 13.61 -2.04
C PRO A 56 0.23 14.46 -0.87
N VAL A 57 -0.10 13.85 0.27
CA VAL A 57 -0.61 14.56 1.44
C VAL A 57 0.43 14.71 2.55
N ILE A 58 1.60 14.08 2.41
CA ILE A 58 2.70 14.28 3.36
C ILE A 58 3.26 15.70 3.17
N GLU A 59 3.39 16.42 4.28
CA GLU A 59 3.86 17.82 4.31
C GLU A 59 5.36 17.94 4.01
N GLN A 60 6.13 16.89 4.27
CA GLN A 60 7.54 16.82 3.95
C GLN A 60 7.78 16.51 2.46
N ASP A 61 8.88 17.01 1.91
CA ASP A 61 9.33 16.61 0.58
C ASP A 61 9.93 15.20 0.66
N ILE A 62 9.28 14.22 0.06
CA ILE A 62 9.69 12.81 0.13
C ILE A 62 9.96 12.26 -1.26
N THR A 63 11.14 11.66 -1.43
CA THR A 63 11.39 10.72 -2.51
C THR A 63 11.26 9.30 -1.98
N VAL A 64 10.71 8.42 -2.81
CA VAL A 64 10.55 7.01 -2.48
C VAL A 64 11.18 6.14 -3.56
N VAL A 65 11.56 4.94 -3.15
CA VAL A 65 12.12 3.91 -4.03
C VAL A 65 11.28 2.64 -3.90
N ASP A 66 11.09 1.96 -5.03
CA ASP A 66 10.50 0.62 -5.04
C ASP A 66 11.59 -0.39 -4.66
N ILE A 67 11.29 -1.28 -3.72
CA ILE A 67 12.22 -2.31 -3.27
C ILE A 67 11.75 -3.66 -3.81
N GLU A 68 12.58 -4.28 -4.64
CA GLU A 68 12.36 -5.66 -5.09
C GLU A 68 12.68 -6.65 -3.96
N THR A 69 11.74 -6.82 -3.03
CA THR A 69 11.89 -7.68 -1.87
C THR A 69 10.55 -8.34 -1.49
N ILE A 70 10.62 -9.36 -0.65
CA ILE A 70 9.45 -10.01 -0.06
C ILE A 70 8.82 -9.19 1.09
N HIS A 71 9.45 -8.08 1.44
CA HIS A 71 9.06 -7.16 2.51
C HIS A 71 8.44 -5.88 1.91
N ASN A 72 8.18 -4.88 2.77
CA ASN A 72 7.71 -3.54 2.38
C ASN A 72 8.24 -3.08 1.00
N PRO A 73 7.37 -3.04 -0.03
CA PRO A 73 7.77 -2.85 -1.43
C PRO A 73 8.07 -1.39 -1.77
N ILE A 74 7.78 -0.43 -0.89
CA ILE A 74 8.00 1.00 -1.14
C ILE A 74 8.47 1.72 0.12
N ARG A 75 9.61 2.42 0.02
CA ARG A 75 10.22 3.10 1.17
C ARG A 75 10.65 4.51 0.82
N ALA A 76 10.66 5.41 1.81
CA ALA A 76 11.24 6.73 1.67
C ALA A 76 12.75 6.63 1.53
N GLU A 77 13.30 7.13 0.42
CA GLU A 77 14.73 7.26 0.20
C GLU A 77 15.25 8.55 0.83
N THR A 78 14.52 9.66 0.61
CA THR A 78 14.85 10.95 1.24
C THR A 78 13.63 11.61 1.87
N VAL A 79 13.87 12.39 2.93
CA VAL A 79 12.90 13.28 3.56
C VAL A 79 13.52 14.66 3.72
N ASN A 80 12.91 15.68 3.13
CA ASN A 80 13.43 17.04 3.02
C ASN A 80 14.90 17.08 2.50
N GLY A 81 15.21 16.20 1.55
CA GLY A 81 16.54 16.06 0.95
C GLY A 81 17.57 15.29 1.80
N ALA A 82 17.24 14.82 3.00
CA ALA A 82 18.11 13.97 3.81
C ALA A 82 17.85 12.49 3.50
N ASP A 83 18.92 11.72 3.26
CA ASP A 83 18.87 10.26 3.11
C ASP A 83 18.44 9.59 4.43
N VAL A 84 17.39 8.76 4.36
CA VAL A 84 16.82 8.04 5.50
C VAL A 84 16.91 6.51 5.34
N SER A 85 17.66 6.01 4.36
CA SER A 85 17.72 4.59 4.01
C SER A 85 18.25 3.69 5.14
N GLU A 86 19.24 4.15 5.90
CA GLU A 86 19.73 3.44 7.10
C GLU A 86 18.67 3.38 8.21
N GLY A 87 17.69 4.30 8.19
CA GLY A 87 16.57 4.37 9.11
C GLY A 87 15.62 3.19 8.98
N TRP A 88 15.46 2.62 7.78
CA TRP A 88 14.62 1.45 7.54
C TRP A 88 15.00 0.26 8.43
N TYR A 89 16.28 0.15 8.73
CA TYR A 89 16.87 -0.93 9.53
C TYR A 89 17.03 -0.55 11.01
N GLY A 90 16.50 0.61 11.43
CA GLY A 90 16.61 1.11 12.80
C GLY A 90 18.05 1.50 13.21
N ARG A 91 18.92 1.80 12.24
CA ARG A 91 20.33 2.14 12.49
C ARG A 91 20.55 3.62 12.77
N VAL A 92 19.61 4.46 12.35
CA VAL A 92 19.58 5.91 12.61
C VAL A 92 18.17 6.32 13.00
N GLU A 93 18.07 7.47 13.68
CA GLU A 93 16.78 8.09 13.97
C GLU A 93 16.14 8.59 12.66
N VAL A 94 14.83 8.40 12.55
CA VAL A 94 14.04 8.82 11.38
C VAL A 94 13.10 9.97 11.77
N PRO A 95 12.83 10.92 10.86
CA PRO A 95 11.91 12.01 11.13
C PRO A 95 10.49 11.50 11.34
N THR A 96 9.69 12.24 12.12
CA THR A 96 8.23 12.04 12.14
C THR A 96 7.63 12.69 10.91
N LEU A 97 6.78 11.95 10.19
CA LEU A 97 6.07 12.44 9.01
C LEU A 97 4.69 12.97 9.39
N THR A 98 4.16 13.92 8.63
CA THR A 98 2.84 14.53 8.85
C THR A 98 2.05 14.53 7.54
N PRO A 99 0.80 14.03 7.49
CA PRO A 99 0.02 13.49 8.61
C PRO A 99 0.58 12.17 9.16
N ASP A 100 0.08 11.72 10.31
CA ASP A 100 0.46 10.43 10.89
C ASP A 100 -0.04 9.24 10.07
N ARG A 101 -1.23 9.41 9.47
CA ARG A 101 -1.88 8.39 8.65
C ARG A 101 -2.87 8.97 7.64
N VAL A 102 -3.26 8.13 6.68
CA VAL A 102 -4.32 8.38 5.70
C VAL A 102 -5.23 7.15 5.62
N ASP A 103 -6.54 7.36 5.58
CA ASP A 103 -7.51 6.29 5.36
C ASP A 103 -7.97 6.27 3.90
N VAL A 104 -7.86 5.11 3.25
CA VAL A 104 -8.22 4.90 1.84
C VAL A 104 -9.43 3.94 1.78
N PRO A 105 -10.54 4.31 1.12
CA PRO A 105 -11.68 3.40 0.94
C PRO A 105 -11.32 2.14 0.17
N MET A 106 -11.88 0.98 0.54
CA MET A 106 -11.52 -0.29 -0.09
C MET A 106 -11.88 -0.37 -1.59
N GLY A 107 -12.93 0.32 -2.03
CA GLY A 107 -13.26 0.44 -3.46
C GLY A 107 -12.20 1.19 -4.26
N GLU A 108 -11.50 2.13 -3.63
CA GLU A 108 -10.37 2.84 -4.24
C GLU A 108 -9.12 1.94 -4.31
N VAL A 109 -8.88 1.14 -3.27
CA VAL A 109 -7.86 0.07 -3.28
C VAL A 109 -8.11 -0.89 -4.44
N LEU A 110 -9.33 -1.38 -4.60
CA LEU A 110 -9.70 -2.25 -5.72
C LEU A 110 -9.48 -1.58 -7.08
N ARG A 111 -9.89 -0.31 -7.23
CA ARG A 111 -9.70 0.43 -8.49
C ARG A 111 -8.23 0.45 -8.90
N LEU A 112 -7.31 0.65 -7.95
CA LEU A 112 -5.87 0.63 -8.19
C LEU A 112 -5.38 -0.75 -8.56
N ALA A 113 -5.83 -1.77 -7.83
CA ALA A 113 -5.45 -3.17 -8.05
C ALA A 113 -5.82 -3.61 -9.49
N LEU A 114 -7.04 -3.30 -9.92
CA LEU A 114 -7.50 -3.57 -11.28
C LEU A 114 -6.68 -2.81 -12.33
N SER A 115 -6.37 -1.54 -12.06
CA SER A 115 -5.56 -0.73 -12.97
C SER A 115 -4.16 -1.32 -13.17
N GLU A 116 -3.51 -1.83 -12.12
CA GLU A 116 -2.18 -2.47 -12.23
C GLU A 116 -2.27 -3.82 -12.97
N ALA A 117 -3.34 -4.57 -12.75
CA ALA A 117 -3.61 -5.81 -13.47
C ALA A 117 -4.06 -5.60 -14.94
N GLY A 118 -4.29 -4.35 -15.37
CA GLY A 118 -4.84 -4.04 -16.70
C GLY A 118 -6.29 -4.49 -16.89
N LEU A 119 -7.04 -4.59 -15.79
CA LEU A 119 -8.43 -5.01 -15.75
C LEU A 119 -9.37 -3.81 -15.56
N THR A 120 -10.57 -3.89 -16.12
CA THR A 120 -11.65 -2.90 -15.89
C THR A 120 -12.68 -3.41 -14.90
N ASP A 121 -12.81 -4.73 -14.78
CA ASP A 121 -13.83 -5.40 -13.98
C ASP A 121 -13.19 -6.36 -12.99
N PRO A 122 -13.72 -6.49 -11.75
CA PRO A 122 -13.19 -7.42 -10.78
C PRO A 122 -13.33 -8.87 -11.27
N PRO A 123 -12.24 -9.67 -11.28
CA PRO A 123 -12.35 -11.09 -11.56
C PRO A 123 -13.22 -11.75 -10.50
N ARG A 124 -14.05 -12.70 -10.91
CA ARG A 124 -15.03 -13.34 -10.01
C ARG A 124 -14.57 -14.72 -9.61
N SER A 125 -14.59 -14.99 -8.32
CA SER A 125 -14.32 -16.31 -7.76
C SER A 125 -15.38 -17.29 -8.30
N GLY A 126 -14.97 -18.27 -9.10
CA GLY A 126 -15.87 -19.32 -9.61
C GLY A 126 -16.35 -19.17 -11.06
N ALA A 127 -15.63 -18.45 -11.94
CA ALA A 127 -15.74 -18.72 -13.37
C ALA A 127 -15.19 -20.13 -13.66
N ALA A 128 -16.02 -21.15 -13.44
CA ALA A 128 -15.80 -22.44 -14.07
C ALA A 128 -15.71 -22.19 -15.58
N THR A 129 -14.54 -22.44 -16.16
CA THR A 129 -14.38 -22.54 -17.61
C THR A 129 -15.45 -23.52 -18.12
N PRO A 130 -16.31 -23.13 -19.06
CA PRO A 130 -17.27 -24.06 -19.67
C PRO A 130 -16.57 -25.23 -20.37
#